data_AF-A0AAD5X9I6-F1
#
_entry.id   AF-A0AAD5X9I6-F1
#
_cell.length_a   1.000
_cell.length_b   1.000
_cell.length_c   1.000
_cell.angle_alpha   90.00
_cell.angle_beta   90.00
_cell.angle_gamma   90.00
#
_symmetry.space_group_name_H-M   'P 1'
#
loop_
_entity.id
_entity.type
_entity.pdbx_description
1 polymer ?
#
loop_
_entity_poly.entity_id
_entity_poly.type
_entity_poly.pdbx_seq_one_letter_code
_entity_poly.pdbx_strand_id
1 'polypeptide(L)'
;MIKNLSLLKIDFYGLVGEIQMEFGSFAKLEYLSLFGNQLSGGIPAQIGLVVSLTVLHLGENCLVGEIPRELYKLRNLKILDLSYNKLFGTLAQEIGHLDCLVLLWLNNNAFAGQIPSQIGKLTKRQPIYWSRAFTIVESSSINTLRFEK
;
A
#
# COMPACT_ATOMS: atom_id res chain seq x y z
N MET A 1 0.99 -9.66 -26.40
CA MET A 1 0.91 -8.51 -25.46
C MET A 1 -0.39 -8.65 -24.66
N ILE A 2 -0.31 -8.95 -23.36
CA ILE A 2 -1.46 -9.38 -22.53
C ILE A 2 -2.27 -8.16 -22.07
N LYS A 3 -3.03 -7.53 -22.99
CA LYS A 3 -3.79 -6.28 -22.73
C LYS A 3 -5.10 -6.50 -21.94
N ASN A 4 -5.42 -7.73 -21.58
CA ASN A 4 -6.67 -8.11 -20.90
C ASN A 4 -6.44 -8.77 -19.53
N LEU A 5 -5.24 -8.62 -18.97
CA LEU A 5 -4.96 -9.18 -17.66
C LEU A 5 -5.73 -8.44 -16.58
N SER A 6 -6.60 -9.14 -15.85
CA SER A 6 -7.31 -8.61 -14.67
C SER A 6 -6.64 -8.98 -13.36
N LEU A 7 -5.89 -10.07 -13.35
CA LEU A 7 -5.21 -10.60 -12.16
C LEU A 7 -3.77 -10.97 -12.50
N LEU A 8 -2.83 -10.40 -11.76
CA LEU A 8 -1.43 -10.78 -11.73
C LEU A 8 -1.05 -11.10 -10.29
N LYS A 9 -0.71 -12.37 -10.04
CA LYS A 9 -0.28 -12.84 -8.72
C LYS A 9 1.00 -13.64 -8.87
N ILE A 10 2.10 -13.10 -8.36
CA ILE A 10 3.43 -13.73 -8.39
C ILE A 10 4.04 -13.63 -7.00
N ASP A 11 3.41 -14.29 -6.03
CA ASP A 11 3.85 -14.27 -4.64
C ASP A 11 4.87 -15.36 -4.35
N PHE A 12 5.84 -15.11 -3.47
CA PHE A 12 6.80 -16.11 -2.98
C PHE A 12 7.64 -16.80 -4.06
N TYR A 13 7.93 -16.12 -5.16
CA TYR A 13 8.79 -16.66 -6.24
C TYR A 13 10.26 -16.25 -6.10
N GLY A 14 10.62 -15.51 -5.06
CA GLY A 14 11.98 -15.00 -4.87
C GLY A 14 12.39 -14.01 -5.96
N LEU A 15 11.44 -13.25 -6.52
CA LEU A 15 11.74 -12.20 -7.49
C LEU A 15 12.66 -11.16 -6.86
N VAL A 16 13.71 -10.77 -7.59
CA VAL A 16 14.69 -9.75 -7.18
C VAL A 16 14.65 -8.56 -8.14
N GLY A 17 15.29 -7.46 -7.74
CA GLY A 17 15.38 -6.26 -8.56
C GLY A 17 14.17 -5.35 -8.40
N GLU A 18 14.07 -4.36 -9.29
CA GLU A 18 13.04 -3.31 -9.19
C GLU A 18 11.74 -3.68 -9.92
N ILE A 19 10.65 -3.03 -9.52
CA ILE A 19 9.35 -3.14 -10.21
C ILE A 19 9.40 -2.30 -11.50
N GLN A 20 9.74 -2.93 -12.63
CA GLN A 20 9.86 -2.28 -13.94
C GLN A 20 8.71 -2.59 -14.89
N MET A 21 7.47 -2.59 -14.40
CA MET A 21 6.31 -2.87 -15.25
C MET A 21 5.88 -1.66 -16.07
N GLU A 22 5.51 -1.90 -17.34
CA GLU A 22 4.83 -0.93 -18.19
C GLU A 22 3.34 -0.81 -17.80
N PHE A 23 3.07 -0.21 -16.64
CA PHE A 23 1.73 -0.08 -16.05
C PHE A 23 0.67 0.50 -17.00
N GLY A 24 1.07 1.37 -17.94
CA GLY A 24 0.18 1.96 -18.95
C GLY A 24 -0.47 0.93 -19.89
N SER A 25 0.09 -0.27 -20.01
CA SER A 25 -0.44 -1.35 -20.85
C SER A 25 -1.51 -2.21 -20.15
N PHE A 26 -1.69 -2.06 -18.83
CA PHE A 26 -2.54 -2.91 -17.99
C PHE A 26 -3.84 -2.24 -17.56
N ALA A 27 -4.53 -1.56 -18.47
CA ALA A 27 -5.74 -0.77 -18.16
C ALA A 27 -6.87 -1.56 -17.46
N LYS A 28 -6.89 -2.89 -17.55
CA LYS A 28 -7.91 -3.77 -16.93
C LYS A 28 -7.43 -4.51 -15.67
N LEU A 29 -6.21 -4.26 -15.20
CA LEU A 29 -5.65 -5.00 -14.07
C LEU A 29 -6.31 -4.54 -12.76
N GLU A 30 -7.03 -5.46 -12.12
CA GLU A 30 -7.78 -5.23 -10.90
C GLU A 30 -7.05 -5.77 -9.66
N TYR A 31 -6.21 -6.79 -9.84
CA TYR A 31 -5.48 -7.46 -8.77
C TYR A 31 -4.01 -7.57 -9.14
N LEU A 32 -3.15 -6.92 -8.36
CA LEU A 32 -1.71 -7.06 -8.44
C LEU A 32 -1.16 -7.52 -7.09
N SER A 33 -0.50 -8.67 -7.08
CA SER A 33 0.19 -9.19 -5.90
C SER A 33 1.59 -9.66 -6.29
N LEU A 34 2.58 -9.09 -5.61
CA LEU A 34 4.00 -9.45 -5.66
C LEU A 34 4.50 -9.75 -4.23
N PHE A 35 3.61 -10.24 -3.37
CA PHE A 35 3.85 -10.40 -1.94
C PHE A 35 4.94 -11.44 -1.68
N GLY A 36 5.77 -11.22 -0.66
CA GLY A 36 6.74 -12.23 -0.21
C GLY A 36 7.86 -12.48 -1.21
N ASN A 37 8.37 -11.43 -1.86
CA ASN A 37 9.51 -11.51 -2.78
C ASN A 37 10.72 -10.74 -2.21
N GLN A 38 11.76 -10.58 -3.03
CA GLN A 38 12.98 -9.85 -2.68
C GLN A 38 13.11 -8.59 -3.56
N LEU A 39 11.97 -7.99 -3.94
CA LEU A 39 11.96 -6.80 -4.79
C LEU A 39 12.56 -5.61 -4.04
N SER A 40 13.37 -4.83 -4.75
CA SER A 40 14.11 -3.67 -4.24
C SER A 40 13.71 -2.39 -4.98
N GLY A 41 14.32 -1.27 -4.61
CA GLY A 41 13.98 0.03 -5.19
C GLY A 41 12.65 0.58 -4.68
N GLY A 42 12.16 1.64 -5.33
CA GLY A 42 10.92 2.32 -4.94
C GLY A 42 9.66 1.73 -5.55
N ILE A 43 8.51 2.07 -4.97
CA ILE A 43 7.21 1.86 -5.64
C ILE A 43 7.16 2.81 -6.84
N PRO A 44 7.02 2.32 -8.08
CA PRO A 44 7.04 3.16 -9.27
C PRO A 44 5.79 4.05 -9.34
N ALA A 45 5.97 5.34 -9.60
CA ALA A 45 4.88 6.32 -9.72
C ALA A 45 3.84 5.93 -10.79
N GLN A 46 4.27 5.20 -11.82
CA GLN A 46 3.43 4.69 -12.90
C GLN A 46 2.34 3.72 -12.41
N ILE A 47 2.42 3.18 -11.18
CA ILE A 47 1.33 2.40 -10.57
C ILE A 47 0.01 3.18 -10.57
N GLY A 48 0.07 4.52 -10.46
CA GLY A 48 -1.11 5.39 -10.48
C GLY A 48 -1.82 5.47 -11.84
N LEU A 49 -1.26 4.87 -12.90
CA LEU A 49 -1.92 4.74 -14.20
C LEU A 49 -2.93 3.58 -14.23
N VAL A 50 -2.80 2.60 -13.33
CA VAL A 50 -3.67 1.42 -13.29
C VAL A 50 -4.90 1.68 -12.42
N VAL A 51 -5.71 2.64 -12.83
CA VAL A 51 -6.88 3.12 -12.06
C VAL A 51 -7.96 2.05 -11.82
N SER A 52 -7.87 0.91 -12.49
CA SER A 52 -8.72 -0.28 -12.29
C SER A 52 -8.34 -1.12 -11.08
N LEU A 53 -7.16 -0.90 -10.47
CA LEU A 53 -6.72 -1.69 -9.32
C LEU A 53 -7.70 -1.59 -8.14
N THR A 54 -8.04 -2.76 -7.62
CA THR A 54 -8.83 -2.96 -6.41
C THR A 54 -8.01 -3.61 -5.30
N VAL A 55 -6.96 -4.36 -5.65
CA VAL A 55 -6.02 -4.97 -4.70
C VAL A 55 -4.59 -4.73 -5.15
N LEU A 56 -3.76 -4.21 -4.24
CA LEU A 56 -2.33 -4.06 -4.41
C LEU A 56 -1.61 -4.66 -3.20
N HIS A 57 -0.92 -5.77 -3.40
CA HIS A 57 -0.07 -6.39 -2.39
C HIS A 57 1.39 -6.32 -2.79
N LEU A 58 2.17 -5.53 -2.06
CA LEU A 58 3.61 -5.41 -2.17
C LEU A 58 4.31 -5.75 -0.84
N GLY A 59 3.57 -6.29 0.12
CA GLY A 59 4.09 -6.68 1.43
C GLY A 59 5.18 -7.74 1.36
N GLU A 60 5.98 -7.84 2.42
CA GLU A 60 7.11 -8.77 2.54
C GLU A 60 8.07 -8.68 1.34
N ASN A 61 8.67 -7.49 1.17
CA ASN A 61 9.68 -7.22 0.15
C ASN A 61 10.83 -6.37 0.73
N CYS A 62 11.75 -5.93 -0.12
CA CYS A 62 12.86 -5.04 0.23
C CYS A 62 12.68 -3.62 -0.34
N LEU A 63 11.44 -3.17 -0.58
CA LEU A 63 11.15 -1.86 -1.17
C LEU A 63 11.59 -0.72 -0.24
N VAL A 64 12.12 0.36 -0.82
CA VAL A 64 12.63 1.55 -0.14
C VAL A 64 11.98 2.82 -0.70
N GLY A 65 12.21 3.98 -0.08
CA GLY A 65 11.67 5.25 -0.56
C GLY A 65 10.29 5.58 0.03
N GLU A 66 9.71 6.66 -0.45
CA GLU A 66 8.38 7.13 -0.05
C GLU A 66 7.26 6.49 -0.88
N ILE A 67 6.03 6.54 -0.38
CA ILE A 67 4.84 6.18 -1.18
C ILE A 67 4.64 7.27 -2.25
N PRO A 68 4.67 6.94 -3.56
CA PRO A 68 4.48 7.92 -4.61
C PRO A 68 3.07 8.50 -4.55
N ARG A 69 2.94 9.82 -4.74
CA ARG A 69 1.64 10.51 -4.67
C ARG A 69 0.65 10.01 -5.71
N GLU A 70 1.15 9.47 -6.81
CA GLU A 70 0.38 8.85 -7.87
C GLU A 70 -0.44 7.64 -7.39
N LEU A 71 0.02 6.91 -6.36
CA LEU A 71 -0.73 5.79 -5.79
C LEU A 71 -2.08 6.25 -5.24
N TYR A 72 -2.17 7.46 -4.70
CA TYR A 72 -3.42 8.05 -4.19
C TYR A 72 -4.44 8.38 -5.29
N LYS A 73 -4.10 8.21 -6.58
CA LYS A 73 -5.04 8.30 -7.70
C LYS A 73 -5.90 7.05 -7.86
N LEU A 74 -5.53 5.94 -7.21
CA LEU A 74 -6.21 4.63 -7.33
C LEU A 74 -7.50 4.58 -6.50
N ARG A 75 -8.51 5.38 -6.88
CA ARG A 75 -9.75 5.55 -6.08
C ARG A 75 -10.57 4.27 -5.89
N ASN A 76 -10.40 3.28 -6.78
CA ASN A 76 -11.06 1.98 -6.71
C ASN A 76 -10.34 0.99 -5.78
N LEU A 77 -9.18 1.35 -5.22
CA LEU A 77 -8.37 0.46 -4.41
C LEU A 77 -9.10 0.14 -3.10
N LYS A 78 -9.27 -1.14 -2.81
CA LYS A 78 -9.92 -1.67 -1.60
C LYS A 78 -8.92 -2.23 -0.61
N ILE A 79 -7.83 -2.80 -1.10
CA ILE A 79 -6.78 -3.40 -0.28
C ILE A 79 -5.42 -2.87 -0.72
N LEU A 80 -4.69 -2.30 0.23
CA LEU A 80 -3.31 -1.87 0.06
C LEU A 80 -2.44 -2.51 1.15
N ASP A 81 -1.58 -3.44 0.74
CA ASP A 81 -0.56 -4.03 1.60
C ASP A 81 0.84 -3.57 1.17
N LEU A 82 1.48 -2.76 2.03
CA LEU A 82 2.88 -2.37 1.90
C LEU A 82 3.71 -2.83 3.11
N SER A 83 3.16 -3.72 3.94
CA SER A 83 3.79 -4.14 5.19
C SER A 83 5.12 -4.86 4.98
N TYR A 84 5.97 -4.91 5.99
CA TYR A 84 7.26 -5.64 5.92
C TYR A 84 8.12 -5.23 4.72
N ASN A 85 8.43 -3.94 4.64
CA ASN A 85 9.33 -3.34 3.67
C ASN A 85 10.29 -2.37 4.39
N LYS A 86 11.03 -1.54 3.64
CA LYS A 86 11.92 -0.49 4.15
C LYS A 86 11.46 0.89 3.69
N LEU A 87 10.16 1.08 3.47
CA LEU A 87 9.58 2.36 3.05
C LEU A 87 9.68 3.38 4.18
N PHE A 88 9.85 4.66 3.84
CA PHE A 88 10.00 5.75 4.80
C PHE A 88 9.20 6.99 4.37
N GLY A 89 9.32 8.06 5.16
CA GLY A 89 8.63 9.33 4.92
C GLY A 89 7.33 9.44 5.70
N THR A 90 6.49 10.39 5.32
CA THR A 90 5.20 10.65 5.97
C THR A 90 4.04 10.18 5.09
N LEU A 91 2.92 9.84 5.71
CA LEU A 91 1.68 9.61 4.98
C LEU A 91 1.13 10.95 4.50
N ALA A 92 0.82 11.04 3.21
CA ALA A 92 0.26 12.25 2.63
C ALA A 92 -1.25 12.35 2.93
N GLN A 93 -1.80 13.57 3.00
CA GLN A 93 -3.23 13.78 3.25
C GLN A 93 -4.11 13.18 2.13
N GLU A 94 -3.54 13.04 0.94
CA GLU A 94 -4.12 12.41 -0.24
C GLU A 94 -4.46 10.92 -0.03
N ILE A 95 -3.98 10.26 1.04
CA ILE A 95 -4.48 8.92 1.43
C ILE A 95 -6.01 8.89 1.55
N GLY A 96 -6.63 10.02 1.92
CA GLY A 96 -8.08 10.16 1.97
C GLY A 96 -8.78 10.25 0.61
N HIS A 97 -8.06 10.19 -0.51
CA HIS A 97 -8.63 10.03 -1.86
C HIS A 97 -8.89 8.57 -2.24
N LEU A 98 -8.36 7.62 -1.47
CA LEU A 98 -8.62 6.19 -1.67
C LEU A 98 -10.01 5.84 -1.11
N ASP A 99 -11.04 6.40 -1.72
CA ASP A 99 -12.43 6.41 -1.23
C ASP A 99 -13.02 5.01 -1.01
N CYS A 100 -12.48 3.99 -1.68
CA CYS A 100 -12.89 2.60 -1.57
C CYS A 100 -12.01 1.75 -0.64
N LEU A 101 -10.96 2.31 -0.02
CA LEU A 101 -10.01 1.52 0.76
C LEU A 101 -10.64 0.98 2.05
N VAL A 102 -10.53 -0.32 2.23
CA VAL A 102 -11.05 -1.06 3.39
C VAL A 102 -9.91 -1.60 4.24
N LEU A 103 -8.82 -2.05 3.62
CA LEU A 103 -7.68 -2.64 4.31
C LEU A 103 -6.40 -1.90 3.92
N LEU A 104 -5.67 -1.47 4.95
CA LEU A 104 -4.40 -0.75 4.82
C LEU A 104 -3.39 -1.35 5.79
N TRP A 105 -2.34 -1.98 5.26
CA TRP A 105 -1.24 -2.52 6.04
C TRP A 105 0.06 -1.79 5.70
N LEU A 106 0.62 -1.12 6.70
CA LEU A 106 1.85 -0.33 6.61
C LEU A 106 2.89 -0.74 7.68
N ASN A 107 2.54 -1.69 8.54
CA ASN A 107 3.38 -2.15 9.64
C ASN A 107 4.74 -2.65 9.13
N ASN A 108 5.75 -2.63 10.00
CA ASN A 108 7.10 -3.11 9.68
C ASN A 108 7.71 -2.35 8.47
N ASN A 109 7.65 -1.02 8.54
CA ASN A 109 8.35 -0.06 7.68
C ASN A 109 9.01 1.02 8.56
N ALA A 110 9.65 2.01 7.94
CA ALA A 110 10.29 3.15 8.59
C ALA A 110 9.49 4.47 8.41
N PHE A 111 8.16 4.40 8.31
CA PHE A 111 7.31 5.60 8.25
C PHE A 111 7.42 6.41 9.54
N ALA A 112 7.41 7.73 9.41
CA ALA A 112 7.51 8.68 10.51
C ALA A 112 6.48 9.81 10.37
N GLY A 113 6.41 10.67 11.39
CA GLY A 113 5.49 11.81 11.41
C GLY A 113 4.08 11.45 11.85
N GLN A 114 3.16 12.39 11.66
CA GLN A 114 1.77 12.25 12.11
C GLN A 114 0.94 11.48 11.08
N ILE A 115 0.00 10.69 11.58
CA ILE A 115 -1.03 10.06 10.75
C ILE A 115 -2.01 11.16 10.29
N PRO A 116 -2.21 11.38 8.98
CA PRO A 116 -3.15 12.38 8.49
C PRO A 116 -4.57 12.09 8.97
N SER A 117 -5.29 13.13 9.42
CA SER A 117 -6.69 13.00 9.86
C SER A 117 -7.62 12.49 8.75
N GLN A 118 -7.23 12.67 7.49
CA GLN A 118 -7.92 12.15 6.30
C GLN A 118 -8.01 10.62 6.29
N ILE A 119 -7.15 9.89 7.02
CA ILE A 119 -7.27 8.43 7.17
C ILE A 119 -8.61 8.03 7.81
N GLY A 120 -9.18 8.91 8.65
CA GLY A 120 -10.50 8.72 9.25
C GLY A 120 -11.65 8.80 8.25
N LYS A 121 -11.41 9.17 6.98
CA LYS A 121 -12.41 9.02 5.90
C LYS A 121 -12.55 7.56 5.47
N LEU A 122 -11.50 6.76 5.58
CA LEU A 122 -11.46 5.36 5.15
C LEU A 122 -12.30 4.47 6.07
N THR A 123 -12.34 4.79 7.36
CA THR A 123 -13.10 4.04 8.38
C THR A 123 -14.62 4.24 8.33
N LYS A 124 -15.13 5.16 7.50
CA LYS A 124 -16.57 5.47 7.44
C LYS A 124 -17.41 4.44 6.68
N ARG A 125 -16.82 3.43 6.05
CA ARG A 125 -17.54 2.56 5.10
C ARG A 125 -17.55 1.05 5.41
N GLN A 126 -16.64 0.51 6.23
CA GLN A 126 -16.65 -0.87 6.81
C GLN A 126 -15.56 -0.99 7.92
N PRO A 127 -15.59 -2.01 8.82
CA PRO A 127 -14.56 -2.20 9.85
C PRO A 127 -13.19 -2.49 9.23
N ILE A 128 -12.23 -1.59 9.46
CA ILE A 128 -10.82 -1.77 9.07
C ILE A 128 -10.15 -2.68 10.11
N TYR A 129 -9.64 -3.83 9.68
CA TYR A 129 -8.79 -4.69 10.50
C TYR A 129 -7.35 -4.16 10.47
N TRP A 130 -7.00 -3.34 11.47
CA TRP A 130 -5.61 -2.93 11.70
C TRP A 130 -4.79 -4.13 12.19
N SER A 131 -3.81 -4.58 11.40
CA SER A 131 -2.76 -5.44 11.93
C SER A 131 -1.83 -4.57 12.79
N ARG A 132 -1.42 -5.10 13.95
CA ARG A 132 -0.63 -4.38 14.94
C ARG A 132 0.76 -4.05 14.39
N ALA A 133 1.00 -2.82 13.92
CA ALA A 133 2.20 -2.04 14.27
C ALA A 133 2.06 -0.57 13.85
N PHE A 134 1.71 0.28 14.81
CA PHE A 134 2.27 1.61 14.88
C PHE A 134 3.11 1.64 16.15
N THR A 135 4.42 1.81 16.02
CA THR A 135 5.25 2.29 17.12
C THR A 135 5.22 3.81 17.02
N ILE A 136 4.37 4.45 17.81
CA ILE A 136 4.56 5.85 18.13
C ILE A 136 5.82 5.88 19.00
N VAL A 137 6.89 6.52 18.54
CA VAL A 137 8.01 6.86 19.42
C VAL A 137 7.58 8.06 20.25
N GLU A 138 6.68 7.82 21.20
CA GLU A 138 6.66 8.56 22.45
C GLU A 138 7.11 7.57 23.52
N SER A 139 8.00 8.05 24.37
CA SER A 139 8.68 7.26 25.38
C SER A 139 7.71 6.42 26.20
N SER A 140 8.12 5.16 26.44
CA SER A 140 7.62 4.22 27.44
C SER A 140 6.16 3.76 27.31
N SER A 141 6.05 2.48 26.90
CA SER A 141 5.10 1.50 27.44
C SER A 141 3.60 1.58 27.02
N ILE A 142 3.23 0.59 26.18
CA ILE A 142 1.90 -0.04 26.01
C ILE A 142 0.80 0.74 25.23
N ASN A 143 0.11 -0.02 24.35
CA ASN A 143 -1.26 0.15 23.79
C ASN A 143 -1.34 0.73 22.37
N THR A 144 -1.55 -0.11 21.35
CA THR A 144 -2.87 -0.48 20.81
C THR A 144 -3.81 0.72 20.66
N LEU A 145 -3.82 1.34 19.48
CA LEU A 145 -4.87 2.28 19.09
C LEU A 145 -6.18 1.51 18.88
N ARG A 146 -7.03 1.47 19.90
CA ARG A 146 -8.46 1.19 19.76
C ARG A 146 -9.15 2.53 19.50
N PHE A 147 -9.74 2.67 18.32
CA PHE A 147 -10.77 3.68 18.09
C PHE A 147 -12.11 2.99 18.29
N GLU A 148 -12.66 3.12 19.49
CA GLU A 148 -14.10 2.91 19.68
C GLU A 148 -14.85 4.11 19.09
N LYS A 149 -16.10 3.87 18.68
CA LYS A 149 -16.98 4.74 17.89
C LYS A 149 -16.98 6.22 18.29
#